data_AF-A0A961P0N6-F1
#
_entry.id   AF-A0A961P0N6-F1
#
_cell.length_a   1.000
_cell.length_b   1.000
_cell.length_c   1.000
_cell.angle_alpha   90.00
_cell.angle_beta   90.00
_cell.angle_gamma   90.00
#
_symmetry.space_group_name_H-M   'P 1'
#
loop_
_entity.id
_entity.type
_entity.pdbx_description
1 polymer ?
#
loop_
_entity_poly.entity_id
_entity_poly.type
_entity_poly.pdbx_seq_one_letter_code
_entity_poly.pdbx_strand_id
1 'polypeptide(L)'
;MTKFREQMLAARPEIAERERANAEKGRQAMELRRLRDAAALTQDELAAAAGIEIAEVRRLESLVGPLPSQAEVDRYRAACGTS
;
A
#
# COMPACT_ATOMS: atom_id res chain seq x y z
N MET A 1 -12.99 28.87 -3.57
CA MET A 1 -13.65 27.55 -3.68
C MET A 1 -12.92 26.58 -2.78
N THR A 2 -13.57 26.03 -1.75
CA THR A 2 -13.02 24.90 -1.00
C THR A 2 -12.91 23.71 -1.93
N LYS A 3 -11.79 23.00 -1.87
CA LYS A 3 -11.56 21.83 -2.73
C LYS A 3 -12.55 20.73 -2.35
N PHE A 4 -12.96 19.91 -3.32
CA PHE A 4 -13.89 18.79 -3.09
C PHE A 4 -13.51 17.93 -1.86
N ARG A 5 -12.21 17.70 -1.65
CA ARG A 5 -11.69 16.98 -0.48
C ARG A 5 -12.06 17.66 0.85
N GLU A 6 -11.95 18.97 0.94
CA GLU A 6 -12.27 19.72 2.17
C GLU A 6 -13.77 19.62 2.49
N GLN A 7 -14.62 19.70 1.47
CA GLN A 7 -16.08 19.53 1.61
C GLN A 7 -16.43 18.10 2.04
N MET A 8 -15.75 17.10 1.47
CA MET A 8 -15.93 15.69 1.84
C MET A 8 -15.52 15.44 3.29
N LEU A 9 -14.35 15.94 3.73
CA LEU A 9 -13.86 15.73 5.08
C LEU A 9 -14.69 16.50 6.12
N ALA A 10 -15.23 17.67 5.75
CA ALA A 10 -16.16 18.40 6.61
C ALA A 10 -17.49 17.66 6.79
N ALA A 11 -17.99 17.02 5.73
CA ALA A 11 -19.22 16.23 5.79
C ALA A 11 -19.04 14.86 6.47
N ARG A 12 -17.81 14.34 6.49
CA ARG A 12 -17.47 13.00 7.02
C ARG A 12 -16.15 13.02 7.81
N PRO A 13 -16.14 13.60 9.02
CA PRO A 13 -14.94 13.72 9.84
C PRO A 13 -14.32 12.37 10.20
N GLU A 14 -15.11 11.30 10.27
CA GLU A 14 -14.66 9.94 10.49
C GLU A 14 -13.71 9.44 9.39
N ILE A 15 -13.81 9.97 8.17
CA ILE A 15 -12.87 9.67 7.08
C ILE A 15 -11.51 10.31 7.38
N ALA A 16 -11.48 11.58 7.83
CA ALA A 16 -10.24 12.25 8.21
C ALA A 16 -9.54 11.57 9.37
N GLU A 17 -10.29 11.04 10.34
CA GLU A 17 -9.75 10.25 11.45
C GLU A 17 -9.15 8.93 10.98
N ARG A 18 -9.85 8.20 10.11
CA ARG A 18 -9.34 6.94 9.54
C ARG A 18 -8.13 7.15 8.65
N GLU A 19 -8.10 8.22 7.85
CA GLU A 19 -6.92 8.61 7.06
C GLU A 19 -5.72 8.88 7.96
N ARG A 20 -5.90 9.64 9.04
CA ARG A 20 -4.84 9.91 10.02
C ARG A 20 -4.36 8.65 10.72
N ALA A 21 -5.29 7.80 11.16
CA ALA A 21 -4.95 6.55 11.85
C ALA A 21 -4.17 5.56 10.98
N ASN A 22 -4.34 5.62 9.65
CA ASN A 22 -3.64 4.73 8.71
C ASN A 22 -2.59 5.46 7.87
N ALA A 23 -2.20 6.69 8.23
CA ALA A 23 -1.35 7.52 7.38
C ALA A 23 -0.01 6.84 7.04
N GLU A 24 0.61 6.21 8.03
CA GLU A 24 1.86 5.48 7.85
C GLU A 24 1.70 4.24 6.96
N LYS A 25 0.68 3.42 7.24
CA LYS A 25 0.37 2.23 6.44
C LYS A 25 0.06 2.60 5.00
N GLY A 26 -0.76 3.63 4.79
CA GLY A 26 -1.11 4.14 3.47
C GLY A 26 0.13 4.63 2.71
N ARG A 27 1.07 5.32 3.37
CA ARG A 27 2.34 5.74 2.76
C ARG A 27 3.15 4.53 2.26
N GLN A 28 3.39 3.55 3.13
CA GLN A 28 4.17 2.36 2.76
C GLN A 28 3.48 1.54 1.67
N ALA A 29 2.17 1.35 1.76
CA ALA A 29 1.39 0.64 0.74
C ALA A 29 1.52 1.31 -0.64
N MET A 30 1.46 2.64 -0.70
CA MET A 30 1.65 3.38 -1.94
C MET A 30 3.09 3.29 -2.47
N GLU A 31 4.10 3.25 -1.60
CA GLU A 31 5.49 3.01 -2.00
C GLU A 31 5.67 1.61 -2.61
N LEU A 32 5.11 0.57 -2.00
CA LEU A 32 5.15 -0.80 -2.54
C LEU A 32 4.41 -0.92 -3.88
N ARG A 33 3.25 -0.26 -4.04
CA ARG A 33 2.53 -0.22 -5.32
C ARG A 33 3.37 0.42 -6.42
N ARG A 34 4.01 1.56 -6.12
CA ARG A 34 4.91 2.24 -7.08
C ARG A 34 6.09 1.37 -7.49
N LEU A 35 6.68 0.62 -6.55
CA LEU A 35 7.75 -0.33 -6.85
C LEU A 35 7.28 -1.44 -7.79
N ARG A 36 6.11 -2.03 -7.52
CA ARG A 36 5.51 -3.05 -8.38
C ARG A 36 5.21 -2.50 -9.77
N ASP A 37 4.60 -1.31 -9.83
CA ASP A 37 4.27 -0.65 -11.09
C ASP A 37 5.54 -0.30 -11.89
N ALA A 38 6.62 0.13 -11.23
CA ALA A 38 7.92 0.38 -11.86
C ALA A 38 8.60 -0.90 -12.39
N ALA A 39 8.37 -2.03 -11.73
CA ALA A 39 8.78 -3.35 -12.20
C ALA A 39 7.86 -3.93 -13.29
N ALA A 40 6.79 -3.21 -13.67
CA ALA A 40 5.77 -3.65 -14.63
C ALA A 40 5.09 -4.99 -14.27
N LEU A 41 4.94 -5.27 -12.97
CA LEU A 41 4.34 -6.51 -12.48
C LEU A 41 2.86 -6.30 -12.10
N THR A 42 2.03 -7.29 -12.37
CA THR A 42 0.72 -7.46 -11.71
C THR A 42 0.89 -7.97 -10.27
N GLN A 43 -0.17 -7.94 -9.47
CA GLN A 43 -0.13 -8.53 -8.12
C GLN A 43 0.16 -10.03 -8.14
N ASP A 44 -0.42 -10.75 -9.12
CA ASP A 44 -0.23 -12.20 -9.29
C ASP A 44 1.22 -12.53 -9.67
N GLU A 45 1.81 -11.78 -10.61
CA GLU A 45 3.21 -11.96 -11.01
C GLU A 45 4.17 -11.65 -9.88
N LEU A 46 3.89 -10.60 -9.10
CA LEU A 46 4.69 -10.30 -7.92
C LEU A 46 4.58 -11.41 -6.86
N ALA A 47 3.37 -11.92 -6.62
CA ALA A 47 3.16 -13.03 -5.69
C ALA A 47 4.00 -14.26 -6.09
N ALA A 48 3.97 -14.60 -7.38
CA ALA A 48 4.80 -15.68 -7.94
C ALA A 48 6.31 -15.39 -7.81
N ALA A 49 6.75 -14.17 -8.12
CA ALA A 49 8.16 -13.78 -8.02
C ALA A 49 8.69 -13.77 -6.57
N ALA A 50 7.86 -13.36 -5.62
CA ALA A 50 8.19 -13.32 -4.20
C ALA A 50 7.98 -14.66 -3.48
N GLY A 51 7.36 -15.66 -4.13
CA GLY A 51 7.01 -16.93 -3.51
C GLY A 51 6.02 -16.79 -2.35
N ILE A 52 5.04 -15.87 -2.48
CA ILE A 52 4.00 -15.61 -1.47
C ILE A 52 2.60 -15.71 -2.08
N GLU A 53 1.59 -15.82 -1.23
CA GLU A 53 0.19 -15.82 -1.66
C GLU A 53 -0.27 -14.43 -2.12
N ILE A 54 -1.16 -14.37 -3.11
CA ILE A 54 -1.73 -13.09 -3.56
C ILE A 54 -2.47 -12.33 -2.44
N ALA A 55 -3.05 -13.05 -1.47
CA ALA A 55 -3.67 -12.46 -0.30
C ALA A 55 -2.67 -11.63 0.52
N GLU A 56 -1.41 -12.07 0.57
CA GLU A 56 -0.34 -11.34 1.24
C GLU A 56 0.04 -10.07 0.46
N VAL A 57 0.20 -10.14 -0.86
CA VAL A 57 0.44 -8.94 -1.71
C VAL A 57 -0.65 -7.90 -1.47
N ARG A 58 -1.93 -8.32 -1.48
CA ARG A 58 -3.07 -7.43 -1.24
C ARG A 58 -3.04 -6.80 0.15
N ARG A 59 -2.62 -7.54 1.18
CA ARG A 59 -2.45 -7.02 2.54
C ARG A 59 -1.32 -5.99 2.61
N LEU A 60 -0.21 -6.25 1.94
CA LEU A 60 0.95 -5.36 1.91
C LEU A 60 0.60 -4.04 1.20
N GLU A 61 -0.10 -4.12 0.06
CA GLU A 61 -0.54 -2.97 -0.72
C GLU A 61 -1.83 -2.31 -0.22
N SER A 62 -2.51 -2.85 0.80
CA SER A 62 -3.71 -2.24 1.38
C SER A 62 -3.37 -0.90 2.04
N LEU A 63 -4.22 0.12 1.88
CA LEU A 63 -4.03 1.41 2.56
C LEU A 63 -4.36 1.36 4.06
N VAL A 64 -4.93 0.26 4.52
CA VAL A 64 -5.38 0.04 5.90
C VAL A 64 -4.92 -1.32 6.41
N GLY A 65 -4.91 -1.47 7.73
CA GLY A 65 -4.55 -2.71 8.40
C GLY A 65 -3.10 -2.71 8.91
N PRO A 66 -2.53 -3.88 9.22
CA PRO A 66 -1.24 -3.97 9.88
C PRO A 66 -0.11 -3.45 8.98
N LEU A 67 0.85 -2.76 9.61
CA LEU A 67 2.11 -2.39 8.96
C LEU A 67 2.86 -3.64 8.55
N PRO A 68 3.46 -3.65 7.34
CA PRO A 68 4.35 -4.72 6.94
C PRO A 68 5.59 -4.76 7.83
N SER A 69 6.10 -5.95 8.11
CA SER A 69 7.41 -6.11 8.74
C SER A 69 8.53 -5.75 7.76
N GLN A 70 9.72 -5.44 8.27
CA GLN A 70 10.87 -5.14 7.41
C GLN A 70 11.20 -6.32 6.48
N ALA A 71 11.13 -7.55 6.98
CA ALA A 71 11.39 -8.75 6.18
C ALA A 71 10.38 -8.93 5.03
N GLU A 72 9.11 -8.53 5.22
CA GLU A 72 8.10 -8.53 4.17
C GLU A 72 8.42 -7.47 3.10
N VAL A 73 8.83 -6.27 3.53
CA VAL A 73 9.23 -5.19 2.62
C VAL A 73 10.46 -5.60 1.81
N ASP A 74 11.47 -6.20 2.44
CA ASP A 74 12.71 -6.61 1.77
C ASP A 74 12.44 -7.71 0.74
N ARG A 75 11.62 -8.71 1.09
CA ARG A 75 11.17 -9.74 0.13
C ARG A 75 10.43 -9.14 -1.06
N TYR A 76 9.53 -8.19 -0.80
CA TYR A 76 8.78 -7.51 -1.84
C TYR A 76 9.70 -6.73 -2.78
N ARG A 77 10.65 -5.96 -2.23
CA ARG A 77 11.64 -5.19 -3.00
C ARG A 77 12.51 -6.10 -3.86
N ALA A 78 13.01 -7.20 -3.29
CA ALA A 78 13.79 -8.19 -4.02
C ALA A 78 13.00 -8.77 -5.20
N ALA A 79 11.71 -9.06 -5.03
CA ALA A 79 10.84 -9.53 -6.10
C ALA A 79 10.56 -8.47 -7.18
N CYS A 80 10.60 -7.18 -6.84
CA CYS A 80 10.59 -6.07 -7.80
C CYS A 80 11.97 -5.79 -8.43
N GLY A 81 13.00 -6.60 -8.14
CA GLY A 81 14.36 -6.40 -8.66
C GLY A 81 15.12 -5.24 -8.00
N THR A 82 14.68 -4.78 -6.83
CA THR A 82 15.35 -3.75 -6.04
C THR A 82 15.99 -4.40 -4.81
N SER A 83 17.31 -4.54 -4.78
CA SER A 83 18.09 -5.02 -3.63
C SER A 83 18.67 -3.86 -2.83
#